data_AF-A0A848GL18-F1
#
_entry.id   AF-A0A848GL18-F1
#
_cell.length_a   1.000
_cell.length_b   1.000
_cell.length_c   1.000
_cell.angle_alpha   90.00
_cell.angle_beta   90.00
_cell.angle_gamma   90.00
#
_symmetry.space_group_name_H-M   'P 1'
#
loop_
_entity.id
_entity.type
_entity.pdbx_description
1 polymer ?
#
loop_
_entity_poly.entity_id
_entity_poly.type
_entity_poly.pdbx_seq_one_letter_code
_entity_poly.pdbx_strand_id
1 'polypeptide(L)'
;MKMQDILQSSFTLEKLRLDLFGYLNDMNYTMDSKREYCISVPNIDTSICAELILSQKDDIHVIKYIANYNVIGGLHYYITVGIGNYIEYADLGLFTVDKCLVELKYNDDLTFYDAELYIEELSRQH
;
A
#
# COMPACT_ATOMS: atom_id res chain seq x y z
N MET A 1 -21.36 9.13 12.86
CA MET A 1 -19.95 8.79 12.61
C MET A 1 -19.95 7.85 11.43
N LYS A 2 -19.43 8.29 10.27
CA LYS A 2 -19.48 7.49 9.03
C LYS A 2 -18.42 6.40 9.15
N MET A 3 -18.65 5.20 8.61
CA MET A 3 -17.70 4.07 8.65
C MET A 3 -16.27 4.48 8.26
N GLN A 4 -16.15 5.42 7.32
CA GLN A 4 -14.90 6.02 6.88
C GLN A 4 -14.11 6.72 8.00
N ASP A 5 -14.79 7.42 8.92
CA ASP A 5 -14.15 8.11 10.05
C ASP A 5 -13.52 7.09 11.01
N ILE A 6 -14.21 5.95 11.21
CA ILE A 6 -13.73 4.85 12.06
C ILE A 6 -12.48 4.24 11.44
N LEU A 7 -12.53 3.87 10.15
CA LEU A 7 -11.39 3.29 9.44
C LEU A 7 -10.18 4.24 9.45
N GLN A 8 -10.38 5.54 9.20
CA GLN A 8 -9.30 6.52 9.26
C GLN A 8 -8.70 6.65 10.66
N SER A 9 -9.50 6.56 11.72
CA SER A 9 -9.00 6.60 13.09
C SER A 9 -8.26 5.32 13.52
N SER A 10 -8.66 4.17 12.96
CA SER A 10 -8.05 2.86 13.28
C SER A 10 -6.77 2.58 12.49
N PHE A 11 -6.65 3.13 11.28
CA PHE A 11 -5.51 2.94 10.38
C PHE A 11 -4.75 4.25 10.20
N THR A 12 -4.04 4.67 11.25
CA THR A 12 -3.18 5.86 11.19
C THR A 12 -1.99 5.63 10.24
N LEU A 13 -1.47 6.71 9.64
CA LEU A 13 -0.28 6.61 8.79
C LEU A 13 0.90 5.98 9.51
N GLU A 14 1.06 6.24 10.81
CA GLU A 14 2.11 5.62 11.63
C GLU A 14 1.95 4.11 11.72
N LYS A 15 0.74 3.61 11.99
CA LYS A 15 0.45 2.16 12.00
C LYS A 15 0.75 1.52 10.64
N LEU A 16 0.23 2.11 9.56
CA LEU A 16 0.43 1.60 8.19
C LEU A 16 1.92 1.54 7.83
N ARG A 17 2.69 2.57 8.24
CA ARG A 17 4.15 2.61 8.06
C ARG A 17 4.84 1.48 8.84
N LEU A 18 4.49 1.29 10.10
CA LEU A 18 5.07 0.24 10.94
C LEU A 18 4.79 -1.16 10.38
N ASP A 19 3.54 -1.42 9.99
CA ASP A 19 3.14 -2.70 9.41
C ASP A 19 3.87 -2.99 8.09
N LEU A 20 3.91 -2.02 7.18
CA LEU A 20 4.61 -2.13 5.89
C LEU A 20 6.09 -2.44 6.05
N PHE A 21 6.82 -1.62 6.81
CA PHE A 21 8.26 -1.81 6.95
C PHE A 21 8.62 -2.98 7.88
N GLY A 22 7.71 -3.38 8.78
CA GLY A 22 7.79 -4.65 9.49
C GLY A 22 7.76 -5.82 8.51
N TYR A 23 6.76 -5.85 7.62
CA TYR A 23 6.64 -6.87 6.58
C TYR A 23 7.87 -6.94 5.66
N LEU A 24 8.38 -5.80 5.19
CA LEU A 24 9.57 -5.77 4.34
C LEU A 24 10.82 -6.33 5.04
N ASN A 25 10.93 -6.16 6.36
CA ASN A 25 12.02 -6.78 7.13
C ASN A 25 11.85 -8.30 7.21
N ASP A 26 10.63 -8.79 7.39
CA ASP A 26 10.34 -10.22 7.53
C ASP A 26 10.51 -10.99 6.20
N MET A 27 10.27 -10.32 5.08
CA MET A 27 10.40 -10.90 3.73
C MET A 27 11.86 -11.06 3.25
N ASN A 28 12.86 -10.75 4.09
CA ASN A 28 14.29 -10.82 3.77
C ASN A 28 14.70 -10.02 2.51
N TYR A 29 14.03 -8.90 2.23
CA TYR A 29 14.49 -8.01 1.17
C TYR A 29 15.90 -7.49 1.48
N THR A 30 16.70 -7.27 0.42
CA THR A 30 18.07 -6.79 0.60
C THR A 30 18.03 -5.35 1.09
N MET A 31 18.41 -5.16 2.34
CA MET A 31 18.55 -3.84 2.93
C MET A 31 19.99 -3.33 2.71
N ASP A 32 20.11 -2.16 2.10
CA ASP A 32 21.41 -1.53 1.87
C ASP A 32 21.99 -0.89 3.14
N SER A 33 23.19 -0.31 3.04
CA SER A 33 23.85 0.37 4.17
C SER A 33 23.12 1.62 4.66
N LYS A 34 22.16 2.14 3.89
CA LYS A 34 21.31 3.29 4.23
C LYS A 34 19.95 2.89 4.83
N ARG A 35 19.70 1.59 5.02
CA ARG A 35 18.40 1.02 5.44
C ARG A 35 17.30 1.20 4.40
N GLU A 36 17.68 1.13 3.13
CA GLU A 36 16.76 1.13 1.99
C GLU A 36 16.56 -0.30 1.49
N TYR A 37 15.33 -0.66 1.14
CA TYR A 37 14.93 -1.98 0.67
C TYR A 37 14.94 -2.00 -0.85
N CYS A 38 15.76 -2.88 -1.44
CA CYS A 38 15.68 -3.17 -2.88
C CYS A 38 14.65 -4.29 -3.10
N ILE A 39 13.60 -3.97 -3.86
CA ILE A 39 12.46 -4.87 -4.07
C ILE A 39 12.08 -4.97 -5.56
N SER A 40 11.65 -6.15 -5.99
CA SER A 40 11.10 -6.38 -7.31
C SER A 40 9.58 -6.30 -7.24
N VAL A 41 8.97 -5.35 -7.94
CA VAL A 41 7.53 -5.08 -7.87
C VAL A 41 6.88 -5.31 -9.24
N PRO A 42 5.81 -6.12 -9.33
CA PRO A 42 5.08 -6.30 -10.58
C PRO A 42 4.36 -5.01 -10.99
N ASN A 43 4.54 -4.60 -12.24
CA ASN A 43 3.71 -3.57 -12.86
C ASN A 43 2.53 -4.26 -13.58
N ILE A 44 1.32 -4.00 -13.10
CA ILE A 44 0.10 -4.65 -13.57
C ILE A 44 -0.20 -4.24 -15.01
N ASP A 45 0.01 -2.97 -15.35
CA ASP A 45 -0.29 -2.40 -16.67
C ASP A 45 0.60 -2.97 -17.78
N THR A 46 1.86 -3.28 -17.45
CA THR A 46 2.87 -3.74 -18.42
C THR A 46 3.21 -5.23 -18.30
N SER A 47 2.77 -5.90 -17.24
CA SER A 47 3.12 -7.29 -16.91
C SER A 47 4.64 -7.55 -16.77
N ILE A 48 5.42 -6.52 -16.41
CA ILE A 48 6.87 -6.59 -16.19
C ILE A 48 7.18 -6.20 -14.74
N CYS A 49 8.21 -6.80 -14.14
CA CYS A 49 8.69 -6.39 -12.82
C CYS A 49 9.65 -5.20 -12.91
N ALA A 50 9.50 -4.24 -12.00
CA ALA A 50 10.42 -3.12 -11.82
C ALA A 50 11.17 -3.26 -10.49
N GLU A 51 12.47 -3.00 -10.52
CA GLU A 51 13.28 -2.92 -9.30
C GLU A 51 13.13 -1.52 -8.69
N LEU A 52 12.70 -1.46 -7.43
CA LEU A 52 12.46 -0.22 -6.70
C LEU A 52 13.27 -0.19 -5.41
N ILE A 53 13.59 1.03 -4.97
CA ILE A 53 14.23 1.29 -3.69
C ILE A 53 13.21 1.96 -2.77
N LEU A 54 12.83 1.27 -1.69
CA LEU A 54 11.95 1.80 -0.66
C LEU A 54 12.74 2.20 0.59
N SER A 55 12.30 3.25 1.28
CA SER A 55 12.92 3.75 2.50
C SER A 55 11.84 4.08 3.53
N GLN A 56 12.15 3.88 4.81
CA GLN A 56 11.27 4.34 5.91
C GLN A 56 11.00 5.85 5.89
N LYS A 57 11.75 6.63 5.10
CA LYS A 57 11.57 8.07 4.91
C LYS A 57 10.66 8.43 3.74
N ASP A 58 10.25 7.47 2.92
CA ASP A 58 9.39 7.74 1.78
C ASP A 58 8.05 8.30 2.25
N ASP A 59 7.49 9.20 1.44
CA ASP A 59 6.13 9.67 1.68
C ASP A 59 5.15 8.53 1.48
N ILE A 60 4.09 8.49 2.30
CA ILE A 60 3.03 7.50 2.18
C ILE A 60 1.68 8.19 2.25
N HIS A 61 0.80 7.82 1.34
CA HIS A 61 -0.55 8.36 1.27
C HIS A 61 -1.55 7.22 1.25
N VAL A 62 -2.62 7.33 2.05
CA VAL A 62 -3.71 6.37 1.93
C VAL A 62 -4.53 6.72 0.70
N ILE A 63 -4.64 5.76 -0.21
CA ILE A 63 -5.40 5.88 -1.46
C ILE A 63 -6.82 5.38 -1.24
N LYS A 64 -6.97 4.24 -0.57
CA LYS A 64 -8.26 3.55 -0.47
C LYS A 64 -8.41 2.74 0.81
N TYR A 65 -9.65 2.70 1.29
CA TYR A 65 -10.10 1.82 2.37
C TYR A 65 -11.17 0.87 1.82
N ILE A 66 -10.95 -0.43 1.97
CA ILE A 66 -11.94 -1.45 1.64
C ILE A 66 -12.20 -2.30 2.88
N ALA A 67 -13.48 -2.49 3.21
CA ALA A 67 -13.93 -3.48 4.17
C ALA A 67 -14.72 -4.55 3.40
N ASN A 68 -14.24 -5.79 3.43
CA ASN A 68 -14.86 -6.92 2.75
C ASN A 68 -15.35 -7.92 3.78
N TYR A 69 -16.65 -8.25 3.74
CA TYR A 69 -17.22 -9.28 4.58
C TYR A 69 -17.61 -10.47 3.71
N ASN A 70 -17.12 -11.65 4.05
CA ASN A 70 -17.59 -12.89 3.46
C ASN A 70 -17.97 -13.92 4.55
N VAL A 71 -18.96 -14.76 4.26
CA VAL A 71 -19.60 -15.64 5.25
C VAL A 71 -18.64 -16.69 5.84
N ILE A 72 -17.58 -17.06 5.10
CA ILE A 72 -16.68 -18.15 5.48
C ILE A 72 -15.42 -17.62 6.20
N GLY A 73 -14.83 -16.55 5.68
CA GLY A 73 -13.59 -15.94 6.14
C GLY A 73 -13.78 -14.75 7.07
N GLY A 74 -15.00 -14.26 7.28
CA GLY A 74 -15.28 -13.14 8.17
C GLY A 74 -15.04 -11.78 7.53
N LEU A 75 -14.79 -10.78 8.39
CA LEU A 75 -14.53 -9.40 7.99
C LEU A 75 -13.02 -9.20 7.78
N HIS A 76 -12.65 -8.61 6.65
CA HIS A 76 -11.27 -8.28 6.31
C HIS A 76 -11.19 -6.82 5.88
N TYR A 77 -10.06 -6.19 6.18
CA TYR A 77 -9.78 -4.82 5.74
C TYR A 77 -8.57 -4.79 4.82
N TYR A 78 -8.70 -4.05 3.73
CA TYR A 78 -7.65 -3.84 2.74
C TYR A 78 -7.41 -2.34 2.62
N ILE A 79 -6.18 -1.92 2.91
CA ILE A 79 -5.78 -0.51 2.91
C ILE A 79 -4.74 -0.33 1.82
N THR A 80 -5.12 0.38 0.76
CA THR A 80 -4.19 0.71 -0.32
C THR A 80 -3.44 1.99 0.05
N VAL A 81 -2.12 1.89 0.14
CA VAL A 81 -1.21 3.02 0.34
C VAL A 81 -0.36 3.22 -0.90
N GLY A 82 -0.18 4.47 -1.31
CA GLY A 82 0.80 4.85 -2.31
C GLY A 82 2.10 5.26 -1.64
N ILE A 83 3.22 4.76 -2.15
CA ILE A 83 4.56 5.11 -1.67
C ILE A 83 5.22 6.06 -2.67
N GLY A 84 5.75 7.15 -2.14
CA GLY A 84 6.44 8.19 -2.88
C GLY A 84 5.53 9.33 -3.32
N ASN A 85 5.99 10.14 -4.26
CA ASN A 85 5.30 11.36 -4.65
C ASN A 85 4.07 11.04 -5.50
N TYR A 86 2.97 11.76 -5.20
CA TYR A 86 1.78 11.74 -6.03
C TYR A 86 2.06 12.37 -7.40
N ILE A 87 1.77 11.63 -8.47
CA ILE A 87 1.93 12.09 -9.87
C ILE A 87 0.55 12.19 -10.51
N GLU A 88 0.19 13.38 -11.00
CA GLU A 88 -1.04 13.61 -11.74
C GLU A 88 -0.80 13.65 -13.26
N TYR A 89 -1.56 12.85 -13.99
CA TYR A 89 -1.67 12.95 -15.45
C TYR A 89 -2.97 13.69 -15.81
N ALA A 90 -2.93 15.00 -15.67
CA ALA A 90 -4.10 15.89 -15.77
C ALA A 90 -4.90 15.70 -17.07
N ASP A 91 -4.22 15.42 -18.19
CA ASP A 91 -4.85 15.26 -19.50
C ASP A 91 -5.66 13.96 -19.65
N LEU A 92 -5.41 12.96 -18.79
CA LEU A 92 -6.05 11.64 -18.84
C LEU A 92 -6.97 11.39 -17.63
N GLY A 93 -6.96 12.26 -16.63
CA GLY A 93 -7.72 12.06 -15.38
C GLY A 93 -7.20 10.88 -14.54
N LEU A 94 -5.95 10.48 -14.79
CA LEU A 94 -5.25 9.41 -14.07
C LEU A 94 -4.27 9.99 -13.06
N PHE A 95 -3.96 9.22 -12.04
CA PHE A 95 -2.87 9.50 -11.12
C PHE A 95 -2.11 8.22 -10.78
N THR A 96 -0.87 8.37 -10.36
CA THR A 96 -0.08 7.28 -9.80
C THR A 96 0.81 7.82 -8.69
N VAL A 97 1.66 6.96 -8.14
CA VAL A 97 2.76 7.34 -7.26
C VAL A 97 4.09 6.95 -7.89
N ASP A 98 5.13 7.72 -7.62
CA ASP A 98 6.43 7.55 -8.30
C ASP A 98 7.19 6.26 -7.94
N LYS A 99 6.79 5.54 -6.88
CA LYS A 99 7.33 4.22 -6.55
C LYS A 99 6.34 3.09 -6.81
N CYS A 100 5.43 2.83 -5.86
CA CYS A 100 4.48 1.73 -5.96
C CYS A 100 3.29 1.91 -5.04
N LEU A 101 2.24 1.14 -5.31
CA LEU A 101 1.10 0.92 -4.42
C LEU A 101 1.38 -0.31 -3.56
N VAL A 102 0.84 -0.29 -2.35
CA VAL A 102 0.82 -1.44 -1.45
C VAL A 102 -0.57 -1.64 -0.90
N GLU A 103 -1.12 -2.84 -1.05
CA GLU A 103 -2.33 -3.27 -0.35
C GLU A 103 -1.95 -3.98 0.93
N LEU A 104 -2.22 -3.33 2.06
CA LEU A 104 -2.03 -3.89 3.41
C LEU A 104 -3.30 -4.62 3.84
N LYS A 105 -3.15 -5.87 4.28
CA LYS A 105 -4.26 -6.78 4.57
C LYS A 105 -4.38 -7.06 6.06
N TYR A 106 -5.60 -6.94 6.58
CA TYR A 106 -5.90 -7.01 8.01
C TYR A 106 -7.11 -7.91 8.28
N ASN A 107 -7.03 -8.65 9.38
CA ASN A 107 -8.15 -9.42 9.92
C ASN A 107 -9.21 -8.51 10.56
N ASP A 108 -10.32 -9.10 11.00
CA ASP A 108 -11.44 -8.41 11.65
C ASP A 108 -11.03 -7.70 12.95
N ASP A 109 -10.04 -8.23 13.65
CA ASP A 109 -9.42 -7.69 14.85
C ASP A 109 -8.36 -6.60 14.58
N LEU A 110 -8.20 -6.18 13.31
CA LEU A 110 -7.24 -5.19 12.84
C LEU A 110 -5.77 -5.64 12.90
N THR A 111 -5.52 -6.94 13.12
CA THR A 111 -4.18 -7.52 13.06
C THR A 111 -3.72 -7.60 11.61
N PHE A 112 -2.54 -7.05 11.33
CA PHE A 112 -1.88 -7.14 10.03
C PHE A 112 -1.44 -8.58 9.76
N TYR A 113 -1.65 -9.09 8.54
CA TYR A 113 -1.23 -10.45 8.20
C TYR A 113 -0.48 -10.58 6.88
N ASP A 114 -0.65 -9.65 5.93
CA ASP A 114 0.03 -9.71 4.63
C ASP A 114 0.02 -8.36 3.90
N ALA A 115 0.92 -8.21 2.93
CA ALA A 115 0.99 -7.05 2.05
C ALA A 115 1.30 -7.45 0.60
N GLU A 116 0.65 -6.78 -0.36
CA GLU A 116 0.96 -6.95 -1.78
C GLU A 116 1.41 -5.64 -2.39
N LEU A 117 2.57 -5.64 -3.05
CA LEU A 117 3.15 -4.48 -3.70
C LEU A 117 2.95 -4.58 -5.21
N TYR A 118 2.54 -3.49 -5.85
CA TYR A 118 2.31 -3.43 -7.29
C TYR A 118 2.42 -2.01 -7.83
N ILE A 119 2.60 -1.87 -9.15
CA ILE A 119 2.52 -0.59 -9.87
C ILE A 119 1.27 -0.63 -10.75
N GLU A 120 0.44 0.41 -10.66
CA GLU A 120 -0.78 0.59 -11.45
C GLU A 120 -1.06 2.10 -11.65
N GLU A 121 -1.54 2.48 -12.83
CA GLU A 121 -2.15 3.79 -13.07
C GLU A 121 -3.61 3.81 -12.60
N LEU A 122 -3.92 4.67 -11.63
CA LEU A 122 -5.25 4.74 -11.03
C LEU A 122 -6.12 5.81 -11.72
N SER A 123 -7.37 5.46 -12.00
CA SER A 123 -8.38 6.42 -12.45
C SER A 123 -9.01 7.16 -11.28
N ARG A 124 -9.19 8.49 -11.42
CA ARG A 124 -9.93 9.30 -10.42
C ARG A 124 -11.39 8.88 -10.23
N GLN A 125 -11.95 8.03 -11.09
CA GLN A 125 -13.37 7.65 -11.06
C GLN A 125 -13.70 6.41 -10.20
N HIS A 126 -12.73 5.79 -9.52
CA HIS A 126 -12.93 4.56 -8.74
C HIS A 126 -12.24 4.52 -7.37
#